data_AF-A0A6A2XNW0-F1
#
_entry.id   AF-A0A6A2XNW0-F1
#
_cell.length_a   1.000
_cell.length_b   1.000
_cell.length_c   1.000
_cell.angle_alpha   90.00
_cell.angle_beta   90.00
_cell.angle_gamma   90.00
#
_symmetry.space_group_name_H-M   'P 1'
#
loop_
_entity.id
_entity.type
_entity.pdbx_description
1 polymer ?
#
loop_
_entity_poly.entity_id
_entity_poly.type
_entity_poly.pdbx_seq_one_letter_code
_entity_poly.pdbx_strand_id
1 'polypeptide(L)'
;MGGVSNSVIAGWSPPEAGFVKFNVVGVVKDNKAGCGGALWTEKGQIRALFMDPVDIFGDDFAGLIFVKLALKVFVEANWIGKAPLIMELDSKRVIYWIQNAVHRPWNWWSILVIINKLVKKIGQVHFVYASNVKSALALGLARDGPVRANSFKARW
;
A
#
# COMPACT_ATOMS: atom_id res chain seq x y z
N MET A 1 -0.26 3.93 -36.75
CA MET A 1 -1.30 3.46 -35.80
C MET A 1 -0.75 2.25 -35.07
N GLY A 2 -0.11 2.45 -33.92
CA GLY A 2 0.40 1.37 -33.07
C GLY A 2 -0.56 1.19 -31.91
N GLY A 3 -1.32 0.09 -31.92
CA GLY A 3 -2.19 -0.27 -30.81
C GLY A 3 -1.32 -0.57 -29.59
N VAL A 4 -1.39 0.29 -28.57
CA VAL A 4 -0.86 -0.01 -27.25
C VAL A 4 -1.75 -1.12 -26.69
N SER A 5 -1.17 -2.29 -26.45
CA SER A 5 -1.86 -3.42 -25.85
C SER A 5 -2.44 -3.00 -24.50
N ASN A 6 -3.76 -2.97 -24.42
CA ASN A 6 -4.49 -3.00 -23.16
C ASN A 6 -4.23 -4.36 -22.51
N SER A 7 -3.07 -4.53 -21.88
CA SER A 7 -2.89 -5.57 -20.87
C SER A 7 -3.71 -5.14 -19.66
N VAL A 8 -5.02 -5.35 -19.73
CA VAL A 8 -5.89 -5.37 -18.57
C VAL A 8 -5.25 -6.35 -17.60
N ILE A 9 -4.71 -5.86 -16.48
CA ILE A 9 -4.10 -6.68 -15.43
C ILE A 9 -5.24 -7.48 -14.79
N ALA A 10 -5.59 -8.61 -15.41
CA ALA A 10 -6.47 -9.63 -14.86
C ALA A 10 -5.68 -10.39 -13.79
N GLY A 11 -6.09 -10.29 -12.52
CA GLY A 11 -5.47 -11.08 -11.47
C GLY A 11 -5.73 -10.66 -10.03
N TRP A 12 -6.31 -9.48 -9.76
CA TRP A 12 -6.63 -9.10 -8.39
C TRP A 12 -7.99 -9.65 -7.96
N SER A 13 -8.05 -10.27 -6.78
CA SER A 13 -9.29 -10.77 -6.17
C SER A 13 -9.50 -10.20 -4.76
N PRO A 14 -10.77 -10.07 -4.32
CA PRO A 14 -11.10 -9.76 -2.93
C PRO A 14 -10.44 -10.75 -1.94
N PRO A 15 -10.26 -10.35 -0.67
CA PRO A 15 -9.79 -11.27 0.36
C PRO A 15 -10.81 -12.38 0.66
N GLU A 16 -10.33 -13.40 1.38
CA GLU A 16 -11.16 -14.41 2.01
C GLU A 16 -12.15 -13.80 3.01
N ALA A 17 -13.22 -14.53 3.31
CA ALA A 17 -14.26 -14.07 4.20
C ALA A 17 -13.71 -13.75 5.60
N GLY A 18 -14.20 -12.66 6.20
CA GLY A 18 -13.75 -12.13 7.49
C GLY A 18 -12.53 -11.22 7.41
N PHE A 19 -11.86 -11.10 6.26
CA PHE A 19 -10.69 -10.25 6.09
C PHE A 19 -11.00 -8.99 5.27
N VAL A 20 -10.14 -7.99 5.46
CA VAL A 20 -10.03 -6.84 4.55
C VAL A 20 -8.63 -6.80 3.95
N LYS A 21 -8.53 -6.36 2.70
CA LYS A 21 -7.29 -6.38 1.92
C LYS A 21 -6.93 -4.98 1.47
N PHE A 22 -5.69 -4.57 1.73
CA PHE A 22 -5.17 -3.28 1.30
C PHE A 22 -4.04 -3.53 0.31
N ASN A 23 -4.27 -3.17 -0.95
CA ASN A 23 -3.25 -3.26 -1.99
C ASN A 23 -2.57 -1.90 -2.14
N VAL A 24 -1.24 -1.89 -2.10
CA VAL A 24 -0.42 -0.68 -2.06
C VAL A 24 0.58 -0.71 -3.20
N VAL A 25 0.58 0.34 -4.03
CA VAL A 25 1.38 0.40 -5.26
C VAL A 25 2.13 1.73 -5.31
N GLY A 26 3.41 1.67 -5.67
CA GLY A 26 4.20 2.83 -6.07
C GLY A 26 4.36 2.93 -7.58
N VAL A 27 4.44 4.16 -8.09
CA VAL A 27 4.80 4.46 -9.48
C VAL A 27 5.82 5.58 -9.49
N VAL A 28 6.85 5.43 -10.34
CA VAL A 28 7.80 6.48 -10.67
C VAL A 28 7.56 6.90 -12.11
N LYS A 29 7.40 8.20 -12.35
CA LYS A 29 7.24 8.78 -13.69
C LYS A 29 7.91 10.15 -13.73
N ASP A 30 8.75 10.39 -14.74
CA ASP A 30 9.40 11.69 -15.00
C ASP A 30 10.10 12.29 -13.76
N ASN A 31 10.89 11.46 -13.05
CA ASN A 31 11.58 11.80 -11.79
C ASN A 31 10.66 12.23 -10.62
N LYS A 32 9.36 11.94 -10.71
CA LYS A 32 8.41 12.07 -9.61
C LYS A 32 7.90 10.70 -9.22
N ALA A 33 7.78 10.45 -7.92
CA ALA A 33 7.12 9.23 -7.44
C ALA A 33 5.79 9.57 -6.78
N GLY A 34 4.92 8.57 -6.81
CA GLY A 34 3.65 8.62 -6.12
C GLY A 34 3.24 7.23 -5.73
N CYS A 35 2.38 7.16 -4.74
CA CYS A 35 1.80 5.93 -4.29
C CYS A 35 0.31 6.03 -4.20
N GLY A 36 -0.34 4.87 -4.31
CA GLY A 36 -1.76 4.73 -4.15
C GLY A 36 -2.09 3.39 -3.55
N GLY A 37 -3.25 3.33 -2.92
CA GLY A 37 -3.78 2.07 -2.44
C GLY A 37 -5.26 2.15 -2.13
N ALA A 38 -5.90 0.99 -2.12
CA ALA A 38 -7.30 0.84 -1.76
C ALA A 38 -7.49 -0.30 -0.77
N LEU A 39 -8.38 -0.08 0.20
CA LEU A 39 -8.84 -1.05 1.17
C LEU A 39 -10.15 -1.65 0.67
N TRP A 40 -10.16 -2.97 0.52
CA TRP A 40 -11.26 -3.74 -0.02
C TRP A 40 -11.79 -4.71 1.02
N THR A 41 -13.11 -4.92 0.98
CA THR A 41 -13.79 -5.98 1.74
C THR A 41 -13.83 -7.28 0.96
N GLU A 42 -14.15 -8.38 1.64
CA GLU A 42 -14.46 -9.69 1.04
C GLU A 42 -15.49 -9.61 -0.12
N LYS A 43 -16.39 -8.62 -0.08
CA LYS A 43 -17.43 -8.38 -1.11
C LYS A 43 -16.93 -7.54 -2.30
N GLY A 44 -15.63 -7.23 -2.35
CA GLY A 44 -15.04 -6.37 -3.38
C GLY A 44 -15.42 -4.89 -3.27
N GLN A 45 -15.98 -4.45 -2.13
CA GLN A 45 -16.31 -3.04 -1.91
C GLN A 45 -15.10 -2.28 -1.38
N ILE A 46 -14.86 -1.08 -1.90
CA ILE A 46 -13.82 -0.16 -1.44
C ILE A 46 -14.31 0.57 -0.18
N ARG A 47 -13.49 0.62 0.86
CA ARG A 47 -13.81 1.27 2.14
C ARG A 47 -12.86 2.37 2.54
N ALA A 48 -11.66 2.37 1.96
CA ALA A 48 -10.76 3.49 2.02
C ALA A 48 -9.86 3.47 0.81
N LEU A 49 -9.36 4.63 0.41
CA LEU A 49 -8.28 4.74 -0.56
C LEU A 49 -7.41 5.95 -0.27
N PHE A 50 -6.20 5.93 -0.79
CA PHE A 50 -5.31 7.07 -0.71
C PHE A 50 -4.45 7.19 -1.97
N MET A 51 -3.93 8.40 -2.14
CA MET A 51 -2.96 8.74 -3.15
C MET A 51 -2.05 9.83 -2.61
N ASP A 52 -0.74 9.66 -2.73
CA ASP A 52 0.24 10.60 -2.17
C ASP A 52 1.42 10.78 -3.12
N PRO A 53 1.86 12.02 -3.43
CA PRO A 53 3.19 12.23 -3.97
C PRO A 53 4.25 11.75 -2.97
N VAL A 54 5.32 11.15 -3.46
CA VAL A 54 6.44 10.70 -2.62
C VAL A 54 7.74 11.17 -3.24
N ASP A 55 8.53 11.88 -2.44
CA ASP A 55 9.88 12.25 -2.82
C ASP A 55 10.73 10.99 -2.95
N ILE A 56 11.47 10.87 -4.06
CA ILE A 56 12.23 9.66 -4.37
C ILE A 56 13.43 9.56 -3.43
N PHE A 57 13.40 8.55 -2.56
CA PHE A 57 14.49 8.20 -1.66
C PHE A 57 14.98 6.74 -1.86
N GLY A 58 14.78 6.19 -3.06
CA GLY A 58 15.08 4.79 -3.42
C GLY A 58 13.89 3.85 -3.24
N ASP A 59 13.78 2.85 -4.12
CA ASP A 59 12.58 2.00 -4.30
C ASP A 59 12.11 1.35 -3.00
N ASP A 60 13.04 0.83 -2.22
CA ASP A 60 12.77 0.08 -0.99
C ASP A 60 12.35 0.98 0.18
N PHE A 61 12.91 2.18 0.31
CA PHE A 61 12.47 3.15 1.32
C PHE A 61 11.09 3.72 0.99
N ALA A 62 10.83 3.96 -0.30
CA ALA A 62 9.51 4.36 -0.77
C ALA A 62 8.46 3.31 -0.37
N GLY A 63 8.77 2.02 -0.52
CA GLY A 63 7.91 0.93 -0.04
C GLY A 63 7.55 1.02 1.45
N LEU A 64 8.51 1.37 2.32
CA LEU A 64 8.24 1.59 3.76
C LEU A 64 7.33 2.81 4.00
N ILE A 65 7.49 3.89 3.22
CA ILE A 65 6.58 5.04 3.26
C ILE A 65 5.17 4.61 2.91
N PHE A 66 5.00 3.82 1.85
CA PHE A 66 3.68 3.41 1.40
C PHE A 66 2.97 2.54 2.44
N VAL A 67 3.71 1.60 3.06
CA VAL A 67 3.19 0.80 4.18
C VAL A 67 2.73 1.69 5.34
N LYS A 68 3.56 2.64 5.76
CA LYS A 68 3.19 3.60 6.83
C LYS A 68 1.91 4.36 6.48
N LEU A 69 1.77 4.83 5.24
CA LEU A 69 0.58 5.58 4.79
C LEU A 69 -0.67 4.69 4.78
N ALA A 70 -0.59 3.49 4.23
CA ALA A 70 -1.71 2.55 4.20
C ALA A 70 -2.20 2.17 5.61
N LEU A 71 -1.27 1.90 6.55
CA LEU A 71 -1.61 1.63 7.95
C LEU A 71 -2.29 2.84 8.62
N LYS A 72 -1.81 4.06 8.36
CA LYS A 72 -2.47 5.28 8.86
C LYS A 72 -3.89 5.42 8.31
N VAL A 73 -4.08 5.21 7.00
CA VAL A 73 -5.40 5.26 6.35
C VAL A 73 -6.33 4.22 6.94
N PHE A 74 -5.85 3.01 7.21
CA PHE A 74 -6.63 1.97 7.87
C PHE A 74 -7.12 2.40 9.28
N VAL A 75 -6.23 3.01 10.06
CA VAL A 75 -6.58 3.56 11.39
C VAL A 75 -7.58 4.70 11.27
N GLU A 76 -7.33 5.67 10.39
CA GLU A 76 -8.19 6.84 10.15
C GLU A 76 -9.56 6.46 9.59
N ALA A 77 -9.64 5.34 8.87
CA ALA A 77 -10.87 4.75 8.36
C ALA A 77 -11.64 3.94 9.43
N ASN A 78 -11.20 3.95 10.70
CA ASN A 78 -11.84 3.28 11.82
C ASN A 78 -12.00 1.76 11.59
N TRP A 79 -11.00 1.09 11.02
CA TRP A 79 -11.03 -0.38 10.80
C TRP A 79 -10.38 -1.21 11.89
N ILE A 80 -9.78 -0.58 12.90
CA ILE A 80 -9.23 -1.28 14.07
C ILE A 80 -10.33 -2.11 14.73
N GLY A 81 -10.05 -3.40 14.95
CA GLY A 81 -10.96 -4.34 15.61
C GLY A 81 -12.16 -4.79 14.76
N LYS A 82 -12.36 -4.27 13.55
CA LYS A 82 -13.47 -4.67 12.67
C LYS A 82 -13.20 -5.92 11.85
N ALA A 83 -11.97 -6.06 11.35
CA ALA A 83 -11.51 -7.22 10.59
C ALA A 83 -9.97 -7.27 10.60
N PRO A 84 -9.36 -8.46 10.49
CA PRO A 84 -7.93 -8.60 10.25
C PRO A 84 -7.55 -8.02 8.88
N LEU A 85 -6.37 -7.41 8.81
CA LEU A 85 -5.86 -6.75 7.63
C LEU A 85 -4.87 -7.66 6.88
N ILE A 86 -5.09 -7.83 5.57
CA ILE A 86 -4.10 -8.34 4.62
C ILE A 86 -3.53 -7.14 3.86
N MET A 87 -2.23 -6.89 3.96
CA MET A 87 -1.54 -5.85 3.20
C MET A 87 -0.69 -6.48 2.11
N GLU A 88 -1.07 -6.25 0.85
CA GLU A 88 -0.35 -6.75 -0.32
C GLU A 88 0.70 -5.74 -0.78
N LEU A 89 1.95 -6.19 -0.88
CA LEU A 89 3.11 -5.39 -1.27
C LEU A 89 3.88 -6.07 -2.41
N ASP A 90 4.53 -5.27 -3.26
CA ASP A 90 5.31 -5.73 -4.41
C ASP A 90 6.82 -5.86 -4.13
N SER A 91 7.25 -5.62 -2.88
CA SER A 91 8.65 -5.83 -2.44
C SER A 91 8.74 -6.84 -1.31
N LYS A 92 9.32 -8.01 -1.61
CA LYS A 92 9.69 -9.03 -0.61
C LYS A 92 10.65 -8.46 0.44
N ARG A 93 11.53 -7.53 0.04
CA ARG A 93 12.54 -6.94 0.90
C ARG A 93 11.90 -6.06 1.98
N VAL A 94 10.93 -5.24 1.58
CA VAL A 94 10.13 -4.41 2.50
C VAL A 94 9.40 -5.28 3.51
N ILE A 95 8.74 -6.36 3.06
CA ILE A 95 8.09 -7.34 3.95
C ILE A 95 9.10 -7.93 4.92
N TYR A 96 10.25 -8.38 4.41
CA TYR A 96 11.31 -8.99 5.21
C TYR A 96 11.77 -8.07 6.34
N TRP A 97 12.02 -6.78 6.08
CA TRP A 97 12.43 -5.84 7.13
C TRP A 97 11.34 -5.54 8.14
N ILE A 98 10.08 -5.47 7.71
CA ILE A 98 8.95 -5.27 8.64
C ILE A 98 8.86 -6.44 9.61
N GLN A 99 8.99 -7.67 9.10
CA GLN A 99 8.85 -8.90 9.89
C GLN A 99 10.12 -9.24 10.71
N ASN A 100 11.30 -8.83 10.26
CA ASN A 100 12.57 -9.25 10.87
C ASN A 100 13.40 -8.07 11.39
N ALA A 101 13.34 -7.81 12.69
CA ALA A 101 13.96 -6.64 13.31
C ALA A 101 15.49 -6.58 13.16
N VAL A 102 16.16 -7.73 13.17
CA VAL A 102 17.64 -7.86 13.14
C VAL A 102 18.21 -7.43 11.79
N HIS A 103 17.45 -7.56 10.71
CA HIS A 103 17.92 -7.27 9.34
C HIS A 103 17.51 -5.88 8.85
N ARG A 104 17.02 -5.02 9.73
CA ARG A 104 16.53 -3.70 9.37
C ARG A 104 17.69 -2.76 9.06
N PRO A 105 17.59 -1.98 7.96
CA PRO A 105 18.58 -0.96 7.68
C PRO A 105 18.46 0.17 8.72
N TRP A 106 19.58 0.49 9.37
CA TRP A 106 19.64 1.43 10.51
C TRP A 106 19.18 2.84 10.14
N ASN A 107 19.48 3.29 8.92
CA ASN A 107 19.12 4.60 8.40
C ASN A 107 17.60 4.79 8.26
N TRP A 108 16.82 3.70 8.26
CA TRP A 108 15.35 3.73 8.17
C TRP A 108 14.67 3.30 9.47
N TRP A 109 15.40 3.30 10.58
CA TRP A 109 14.89 2.90 11.88
C TRP A 109 13.67 3.72 12.33
N SER A 110 13.69 5.04 12.09
CA SER A 110 12.61 5.95 12.49
C SER A 110 11.25 5.56 11.88
N ILE A 111 11.23 5.24 10.58
CA ILE A 111 10.00 4.82 9.90
C ILE A 111 9.55 3.42 10.33
N LEU A 112 10.49 2.49 10.52
CA LEU A 112 10.21 1.13 10.98
C LEU A 112 9.64 1.10 12.40
N VAL A 113 10.09 2.00 13.29
CA VAL A 113 9.51 2.17 14.63
C VAL A 113 8.06 2.66 14.54
N ILE A 114 7.75 3.58 13.63
CA ILE A 114 6.38 4.06 13.41
C ILE A 114 5.49 2.91 12.89
N ILE A 115 5.98 2.13 11.92
CA ILE A 115 5.26 0.96 11.38
C ILE A 115 5.00 -0.04 12.50
N ASN A 116 5.99 -0.37 13.33
CA ASN A 116 5.81 -1.26 14.49
C ASN A 116 4.70 -0.78 15.43
N LYS A 117 4.67 0.51 15.76
CA LYS A 117 3.62 1.10 16.61
C LYS A 117 2.23 0.98 15.98
N LEU A 118 2.12 1.21 14.67
CA LEU A 118 0.86 1.09 13.94
C LEU A 118 0.39 -0.38 13.86
N VAL A 119 1.29 -1.31 13.51
CA VAL A 119 0.98 -2.75 13.48
C VAL A 119 0.52 -3.22 14.85
N LYS A 120 1.24 -2.87 15.92
CA LYS A 120 0.82 -3.20 17.30
C LYS A 120 -0.54 -2.61 17.66
N LYS A 121 -0.82 -1.37 17.24
CA LYS A 121 -2.11 -0.71 17.48
C LYS A 121 -3.26 -1.38 16.72
N ILE A 122 -3.02 -1.86 15.50
CA ILE A 122 -4.04 -2.52 14.67
C ILE A 122 -4.27 -3.96 15.14
N GLY A 123 -3.22 -4.65 15.61
CA GLY A 123 -3.28 -6.04 16.05
C GLY A 123 -3.04 -6.99 14.87
N GLN A 124 -4.11 -7.49 14.26
CA GLN A 124 -4.03 -8.56 13.26
C GLN A 124 -3.71 -8.00 11.86
N VAL A 125 -2.42 -7.89 11.53
CA VAL A 125 -1.92 -7.44 10.22
C VAL A 125 -1.05 -8.53 9.59
N HIS A 126 -1.41 -8.95 8.38
CA HIS A 126 -0.68 -9.93 7.57
C HIS A 126 -0.07 -9.24 6.36
N PHE A 127 1.25 -9.27 6.23
CA PHE A 127 1.96 -8.75 5.07
C PHE A 127 2.19 -9.87 4.06
N VAL A 128 1.73 -9.67 2.83
CA VAL A 128 1.80 -10.68 1.76
C VAL A 128 2.48 -10.09 0.54
N TYR A 129 3.42 -10.86 -0.02
CA TYR A 129 4.00 -10.51 -1.31
C TYR A 129 3.02 -10.88 -2.42
N ALA A 130 2.73 -9.94 -3.30
CA ALA A 130 2.00 -10.21 -4.53
C ALA A 130 2.75 -9.58 -5.71
N SER A 131 2.85 -10.31 -6.82
CA SER A 131 3.39 -9.77 -8.08
C SER A 131 2.32 -9.01 -8.89
N ASN A 132 1.04 -9.21 -8.55
CA ASN A 132 -0.16 -8.67 -9.16
C ASN A 132 -0.90 -7.65 -8.26
N VAL A 133 -0.21 -7.00 -7.31
CA VAL A 133 -0.78 -5.97 -6.39
C VAL A 133 -1.44 -4.82 -7.15
N LYS A 134 -1.00 -4.60 -8.39
CA LYS A 134 -1.43 -3.55 -9.31
C LYS A 134 -2.83 -3.83 -9.85
N SER A 135 -3.84 -3.75 -8.98
CA SER A 135 -5.22 -3.58 -9.44
C SER A 135 -5.30 -2.32 -10.30
N ALA A 136 -6.16 -2.31 -11.32
CA ALA A 136 -6.30 -1.16 -12.20
C ALA A 136 -6.57 0.14 -11.40
N LEU A 137 -7.34 0.04 -10.31
CA LEU A 137 -7.58 1.17 -9.41
C LEU A 137 -6.31 1.63 -8.69
N ALA A 138 -5.60 0.75 -7.99
CA ALA A 138 -4.42 1.17 -7.23
C ALA A 138 -3.30 1.69 -8.13
N LEU A 139 -3.17 1.13 -9.34
CA LEU A 139 -2.24 1.64 -10.34
C LEU A 139 -2.65 3.03 -10.86
N GLY A 140 -3.95 3.25 -11.12
CA GLY A 140 -4.48 4.57 -11.45
C GLY A 140 -4.21 5.57 -10.32
N LEU A 141 -4.51 5.19 -9.08
CA LEU A 141 -4.23 6.00 -7.90
C LEU A 141 -2.75 6.37 -7.80
N ALA A 142 -1.85 5.40 -7.96
CA ALA A 142 -0.41 5.66 -7.90
C ALA A 142 0.09 6.53 -9.07
N ARG A 143 -0.56 6.50 -10.24
CA ARG A 143 -0.20 7.31 -11.42
C ARG A 143 -0.63 8.77 -11.33
N ASP A 144 -1.75 9.06 -10.67
CA ASP A 144 -2.18 10.45 -10.50
C ASP A 144 -1.51 11.12 -9.29
N GLY A 145 -0.90 10.33 -8.38
CA GLY A 145 -0.16 10.82 -7.22
C GLY A 145 0.94 11.84 -7.53
N PRO A 146 1.89 11.55 -8.46
CA PRO A 146 2.99 12.44 -8.83
C PRO A 146 2.55 13.80 -9.42
N VAL A 147 1.31 13.90 -9.89
CA VAL A 147 0.76 15.12 -10.51
C VAL A 147 0.19 16.07 -9.45
N ARG A 148 -0.03 15.60 -8.22
CA ARG A 148 -0.74 16.36 -7.18
C ARG A 148 0.22 17.12 -6.26
N ALA A 149 -0.25 18.28 -5.80
CA ALA A 149 0.46 19.10 -4.81
C ALA A 149 0.31 18.60 -3.37
N ASN A 150 -0.76 17.85 -3.05
CA ASN A 150 -1.12 17.43 -1.70
C ASN A 150 -1.55 15.96 -1.67
N SER A 151 -1.47 15.28 -0.53
CA SER A 151 -2.03 13.94 -0.33
C SER A 151 -3.57 13.93 -0.49
N PHE A 152 -4.15 12.77 -0.85
CA PHE A 152 -5.60 12.55 -0.87
C PHE A 152 -5.95 11.25 -0.17
N LYS A 153 -7.06 11.28 0.57
CA LYS A 153 -7.61 10.14 1.29
C LYS A 153 -9.13 10.22 1.22
N ALA A 154 -9.79 9.08 1.04
CA ALA A 154 -11.23 8.94 1.11
C ALA A 154 -11.60 7.66 1.89
N ARG A 155 -12.75 7.65 2.57
CA ARG A 155 -13.24 6.53 3.38
C ARG A 155 -14.77 6.48 3.45
N TRP A 156 -15.32 5.28 3.57
CA TRP A 156 -16.77 5.00 3.61
C TRP A 156 -17.13 3.95 4.65
#